data_AF-F4Q8Z3-F1
#
_entry.id   AF-F4Q8Z3-F1
#
_cell.length_a   1.000
_cell.length_b   1.000
_cell.length_c   1.000
_cell.angle_alpha   90.00
_cell.angle_beta   90.00
_cell.angle_gamma   90.00
#
_symmetry.space_group_name_H-M   'P 1'
#
loop_
_entity.id
_entity.type
_entity.pdbx_description
1 polymer ?
#
loop_
_entity_poly.entity_id
_entity_poly.type
_entity_poly.pdbx_seq_one_letter_code
_entity_poly.pdbx_strand_id
1 'polypeptide(L)'
;MTADKKDEKQQSNFPWKRMVAGAVAGTADVWACHPLDRIKTQLQNNPGKSIFGTFQDIVAKGHGPVGGVRALYEGIWPMTAEAIFKVGIRYFAFSWFTEQYNRQFPVAAGQKRDPFVTNLLGGAFAGAVESFIVVIPCELLKVRHMTQEHQRSFSAVMRDVLREEGFRGLYKGGSATLLRQITNHMIRFPVFYSVTDYLKGGDHSKQLPVVQNLAAGLIAGTASTLFNNPLDTIKTRMQKQGQNETSMQVIRGIYRDGGIKAYWAGCLPRILRVGPGQAITWAVVEKVTEFLHKY
;
A
#
# COMPACT_ATOMS: atom_id res chain seq x y z
N MET A 1 29.56 16.03 -34.89
CA MET A 1 30.17 15.83 -33.56
C MET A 1 29.26 16.36 -32.42
N THR A 2 27.93 16.18 -32.55
CA THR A 2 26.92 16.82 -31.68
C THR A 2 25.73 15.92 -31.32
N ALA A 3 25.72 14.66 -31.75
CA ALA A 3 24.67 13.69 -31.40
C ALA A 3 25.02 12.88 -30.13
N ASP A 4 26.30 12.70 -29.84
CA ASP A 4 26.79 11.79 -28.79
C ASP A 4 26.56 12.29 -27.36
N LYS A 5 26.38 13.61 -27.16
CA LYS A 5 26.17 14.20 -25.83
C LYS A 5 24.73 14.17 -25.32
N LYS A 6 23.75 13.76 -26.15
CA LYS A 6 22.34 13.64 -25.70
C LYS A 6 22.01 12.25 -25.15
N ASP A 7 22.67 11.21 -25.64
CA ASP A 7 22.42 9.84 -25.19
C ASP A 7 23.18 9.50 -23.88
N GLU A 8 24.31 10.16 -23.58
CA GLU A 8 25.01 10.01 -22.30
C GLU A 8 24.25 10.62 -21.10
N LYS A 9 23.34 11.60 -21.31
CA LYS A 9 22.56 12.20 -20.21
C LYS A 9 21.42 11.31 -19.70
N GLN A 10 21.16 10.18 -20.34
CA GLN A 10 20.05 9.30 -19.98
C GLN A 10 20.47 8.10 -19.12
N GLN A 11 21.76 7.88 -18.89
CA GLN A 11 22.29 6.66 -18.27
C GLN A 11 22.86 6.78 -16.85
N SER A 12 22.82 7.95 -16.21
CA SER A 12 23.30 8.12 -14.83
C SER A 12 22.45 9.14 -14.05
N ASN A 13 21.15 8.89 -13.94
CA ASN A 13 20.32 9.59 -12.96
C ASN A 13 19.92 8.57 -11.90
N PHE A 14 20.64 8.59 -10.78
CA PHE A 14 20.24 7.89 -9.56
C PHE A 14 18.74 8.17 -9.31
N PRO A 15 17.91 7.16 -8.98
CA PRO A 15 16.44 7.29 -8.92
C PRO A 15 15.92 8.18 -7.78
N TRP A 16 16.76 9.07 -7.22
CA TRP A 16 16.42 9.93 -6.10
C TRP A 16 15.27 10.89 -6.42
N LYS A 17 15.20 11.47 -7.64
CA LYS A 17 14.09 12.35 -8.03
C LYS A 17 12.74 11.61 -7.97
N ARG A 18 12.71 10.37 -8.45
CA ARG A 18 11.52 9.50 -8.41
C ARG A 18 11.20 9.03 -6.99
N MET A 19 12.23 8.73 -6.19
CA MET A 19 12.08 8.37 -4.79
C MET A 19 11.51 9.54 -3.96
N VAL A 20 12.00 10.76 -4.16
CA VAL A 20 11.49 11.97 -3.50
C VAL A 20 10.06 12.26 -3.95
N ALA A 21 9.77 12.22 -5.26
CA ALA A 21 8.42 12.37 -5.76
C ALA A 21 7.46 11.32 -5.17
N GLY A 22 7.90 10.06 -5.08
CA GLY A 22 7.14 8.99 -4.44
C GLY A 22 6.92 9.19 -2.94
N ALA A 23 7.92 9.69 -2.21
CA ALA A 23 7.82 9.95 -0.77
C ALA A 23 6.87 11.11 -0.47
N VAL A 24 6.94 12.20 -1.26
CA VAL A 24 6.03 13.35 -1.14
C VAL A 24 4.60 12.97 -1.52
N ALA A 25 4.43 12.19 -2.59
CA ALA A 25 3.12 11.69 -2.97
C ALA A 25 2.52 10.73 -1.95
N GLY A 26 3.33 9.81 -1.41
CA GLY A 26 2.89 8.87 -0.37
C GLY A 26 2.50 9.58 0.93
N THR A 27 3.23 10.64 1.31
CA THR A 27 2.87 11.45 2.48
C THR A 27 1.61 12.27 2.23
N ALA A 28 1.45 12.89 1.05
CA ALA A 28 0.21 13.59 0.70
C ALA A 28 -1.02 12.67 0.70
N ASP A 29 -0.90 11.45 0.16
CA ASP A 29 -1.97 10.43 0.23
C ASP A 29 -2.29 10.04 1.67
N VAL A 30 -1.28 9.81 2.51
CA VAL A 30 -1.48 9.53 3.94
C VAL A 30 -2.26 10.68 4.58
N TRP A 31 -1.87 11.93 4.34
CA TRP A 31 -2.51 13.09 4.95
C TRP A 31 -3.94 13.31 4.47
N ALA A 32 -4.21 13.09 3.19
CA ALA A 32 -5.56 13.23 2.64
C ALA A 32 -6.49 12.09 3.09
N CYS A 33 -5.98 10.86 3.16
CA CYS A 33 -6.77 9.67 3.50
C CYS A 33 -6.83 9.37 5.01
N HIS A 34 -6.00 10.02 5.84
CA HIS A 34 -5.92 9.75 7.28
C HIS A 34 -7.28 9.82 8.01
N PRO A 35 -8.14 10.84 7.77
CA PRO A 35 -9.43 10.92 8.44
C PRO A 35 -10.33 9.72 8.13
N LEU A 36 -10.37 9.29 6.88
CA LEU A 36 -11.14 8.12 6.45
C LEU A 36 -10.61 6.84 7.07
N ASP A 37 -9.28 6.72 7.18
CA ASP A 37 -8.62 5.56 7.77
C ASP A 37 -8.89 5.44 9.27
N ARG A 38 -8.90 6.58 9.98
CA ARG A 38 -9.27 6.64 11.40
C ARG A 38 -10.72 6.27 11.64
N ILE A 39 -11.64 6.76 10.82
CA ILE A 39 -13.08 6.42 10.93
C ILE A 39 -13.28 4.93 10.66
N LYS A 40 -12.63 4.39 9.62
CA LYS A 40 -12.71 2.97 9.26
C LYS A 40 -12.19 2.08 10.38
N THR A 41 -11.05 2.39 11.00
CA THR A 41 -10.49 1.56 12.07
C THR A 41 -11.36 1.57 13.33
N GLN A 42 -11.93 2.73 13.68
CA GLN A 42 -12.88 2.84 14.78
C GLN A 42 -14.18 2.05 14.53
N LEU A 43 -14.72 2.08 13.31
CA LEU A 43 -15.87 1.26 12.91
C LEU A 43 -15.57 -0.25 12.95
N GLN A 44 -14.34 -0.65 12.61
CA GLN A 44 -13.95 -2.06 12.62
C GLN A 44 -13.83 -2.62 14.06
N ASN A 45 -13.41 -1.78 15.00
CA ASN A 45 -13.31 -2.09 16.43
C ASN A 45 -14.65 -2.01 17.15
N ASN A 46 -15.55 -1.11 16.73
CA ASN A 46 -16.89 -0.91 17.32
C ASN A 46 -18.01 -1.17 16.30
N PRO A 47 -18.34 -2.44 16.00
CA PRO A 47 -19.42 -2.77 15.06
C PRO A 47 -20.78 -2.34 15.63
N GLY A 48 -21.47 -1.42 14.93
CA GLY A 48 -22.81 -0.94 15.31
C GLY A 48 -22.99 0.58 15.25
N LYS A 49 -21.90 1.36 15.15
CA LYS A 49 -21.98 2.83 14.99
C LYS A 49 -22.06 3.24 13.52
N SER A 50 -22.86 4.26 13.22
CA SER A 50 -22.90 4.90 11.89
C SER A 50 -21.58 5.66 11.62
N ILE A 51 -21.17 5.77 10.35
CA ILE A 51 -19.99 6.53 9.91
C ILE A 51 -20.02 7.96 10.47
N PHE A 52 -21.18 8.61 10.40
CA PHE A 52 -21.38 9.97 10.92
C PHE A 52 -21.35 10.02 12.45
N GLY A 53 -21.91 9.01 13.12
CA GLY A 53 -21.86 8.91 14.58
C GLY A 53 -20.44 8.70 15.09
N THR A 54 -19.64 7.88 14.43
CA THR A 54 -18.22 7.68 14.76
C THR A 54 -17.39 8.93 14.50
N PHE A 55 -17.65 9.65 13.41
CA PHE A 55 -17.02 10.95 13.14
C PHE A 55 -17.32 11.96 14.26
N GLN A 56 -18.60 12.10 14.62
CA GLN A 56 -19.02 12.98 15.71
C GLN A 56 -18.43 12.56 17.05
N ASP A 57 -18.37 11.25 17.34
CA ASP A 57 -17.77 10.71 18.57
C ASP A 57 -16.26 11.00 18.65
N ILE A 58 -15.52 10.87 17.55
CA ILE A 58 -14.07 11.20 17.50
C ILE A 58 -13.84 12.70 17.70
N VAL A 59 -14.64 13.53 17.03
CA VAL A 59 -14.54 15.00 17.11
C VAL A 59 -14.98 15.51 18.49
N ALA A 60 -15.97 14.87 19.12
CA ALA A 60 -16.51 15.23 20.43
C ALA A 60 -15.70 14.67 21.61
N LYS A 61 -15.08 13.48 21.48
CA LYS A 61 -14.23 12.88 22.53
C LYS A 61 -12.77 13.37 22.51
N GLY A 62 -12.37 14.12 21.49
CA GLY A 62 -11.05 14.76 21.45
C GLY A 62 -10.90 15.77 22.58
N HIS A 63 -10.32 15.37 23.71
CA HIS A 63 -10.03 16.25 24.84
C HIS A 63 -8.58 16.75 24.79
N GLY A 64 -8.37 18.04 25.10
CA GLY A 64 -7.05 18.70 25.11
C GLY A 64 -6.75 19.56 23.86
N PRO A 65 -5.49 19.99 23.64
CA PRO A 65 -5.11 20.90 22.55
C PRO A 65 -5.30 20.34 21.11
N VAL A 66 -5.75 19.08 21.00
CA VAL A 66 -6.02 18.34 19.75
C VAL A 66 -7.52 18.13 19.53
N GLY A 67 -8.38 18.83 20.28
CA GLY A 67 -9.84 18.73 20.15
C GLY A 67 -10.39 19.07 18.76
N GLY A 68 -11.55 18.51 18.42
CA GLY A 68 -12.24 18.77 17.16
C GLY A 68 -11.68 18.00 15.96
N VAL A 69 -11.66 18.64 14.78
CA VAL A 69 -11.21 18.03 13.51
C VAL A 69 -9.74 17.57 13.57
N ARG A 70 -8.92 18.14 14.46
CA ARG A 70 -7.52 17.75 14.65
C ARG A 70 -7.36 16.36 15.28
N ALA A 71 -8.36 15.86 16.01
CA ALA A 71 -8.37 14.50 16.55
C ALA A 71 -8.37 13.43 15.44
N LEU A 72 -8.87 13.77 14.25
CA LEU A 72 -8.82 12.87 13.07
C LEU A 72 -7.41 12.65 12.55
N TYR A 73 -6.44 13.51 12.91
CA TYR A 73 -5.04 13.45 12.50
C TYR A 73 -4.12 12.88 13.59
N GLU A 74 -4.68 12.43 14.71
CA GLU A 74 -3.92 11.78 15.78
C GLU A 74 -3.26 10.48 15.27
N GLY A 75 -1.93 10.37 15.43
CA GLY A 75 -1.16 9.23 14.95
C GLY A 75 -0.63 9.34 13.51
N ILE A 76 -0.77 10.51 12.86
CA ILE A 76 -0.31 10.71 11.48
C ILE A 76 1.22 10.63 11.31
N TRP A 77 1.98 10.98 12.35
CA TRP A 77 3.44 11.00 12.30
C TRP A 77 4.07 9.62 12.04
N PRO A 78 3.73 8.55 12.80
CA PRO A 78 4.14 7.19 12.46
C PRO A 78 3.73 6.75 11.06
N MET A 79 2.55 7.16 10.57
CA MET A 79 2.10 6.79 9.22
C MET A 79 2.92 7.47 8.11
N THR A 80 3.25 8.74 8.33
CA THR A 80 4.08 9.54 7.44
C THR A 80 5.49 8.97 7.37
N ALA A 81 6.08 8.62 8.52
CA ALA A 81 7.38 7.96 8.60
C ALA A 81 7.37 6.63 7.85
N GLU A 82 6.38 5.77 8.09
CA GLU A 82 6.23 4.50 7.36
C GLU A 82 6.20 4.72 5.85
N ALA A 83 5.41 5.68 5.36
CA ALA A 83 5.30 5.95 3.92
C ALA A 83 6.65 6.35 3.29
N ILE A 84 7.42 7.20 3.97
CA ILE A 84 8.74 7.64 3.49
C ILE A 84 9.73 6.46 3.48
N PHE A 85 9.84 5.72 4.59
CA PHE A 85 10.77 4.59 4.71
C PHE A 85 10.43 3.48 3.71
N LYS A 86 9.14 3.20 3.54
CA LYS A 86 8.62 2.23 2.56
C LYS A 86 9.07 2.58 1.14
N VAL A 87 8.89 3.83 0.72
CA VAL A 87 9.30 4.28 -0.62
C VAL A 87 10.81 4.19 -0.78
N GLY A 88 11.58 4.65 0.21
CA GLY A 88 13.05 4.60 0.17
C GLY A 88 13.60 3.18 -0.01
N ILE A 89 13.14 2.24 0.83
CA ILE A 89 13.59 0.84 0.76
C ILE A 89 13.16 0.18 -0.55
N ARG A 90 11.95 0.44 -1.04
CA ARG A 90 11.47 -0.09 -2.32
C ARG A 90 12.38 0.32 -3.48
N TYR A 91 12.68 1.61 -3.61
CA TYR A 91 13.54 2.09 -4.70
C TYR A 91 14.97 1.58 -4.56
N PHE A 92 15.49 1.51 -3.34
CA PHE A 92 16.81 0.94 -3.07
C PHE A 92 16.87 -0.54 -3.47
N ALA A 93 15.93 -1.36 -2.97
CA ALA A 93 15.88 -2.80 -3.25
C ALA A 93 15.66 -3.09 -4.74
N PHE A 94 14.84 -2.29 -5.43
CA PHE A 94 14.62 -2.41 -6.87
C PHE A 94 15.89 -2.10 -7.67
N SER A 95 16.58 -1.02 -7.30
CA SER A 95 17.83 -0.60 -7.96
C SER A 95 18.92 -1.64 -7.76
N TRP A 96 19.07 -2.11 -6.52
CA TRP A 96 20.02 -3.17 -6.17
C TRP A 96 19.73 -4.46 -6.94
N PHE A 97 18.46 -4.90 -6.99
CA PHE A 97 18.08 -6.09 -7.74
C PHE A 97 18.39 -5.95 -9.23
N THR A 98 18.05 -4.80 -9.81
CA THR A 98 18.29 -4.55 -11.24
C THR A 98 19.78 -4.52 -11.56
N GLU A 99 20.61 -3.94 -10.68
CA GLU A 99 22.07 -3.96 -10.81
C GLU A 99 22.62 -5.40 -10.75
N GLN A 100 22.20 -6.19 -9.76
CA GLN A 100 22.66 -7.58 -9.63
C GLN A 100 22.18 -8.46 -10.79
N TYR A 101 20.93 -8.29 -11.21
CA TYR A 101 20.37 -9.03 -12.35
C TYR A 101 21.10 -8.68 -13.65
N ASN A 102 21.47 -7.42 -13.85
CA ASN A 102 22.27 -6.98 -14.99
C ASN A 102 23.71 -7.48 -14.96
N ARG A 103 24.30 -7.67 -13.77
CA ARG A 103 25.64 -8.27 -13.61
C ARG A 103 25.64 -9.77 -13.88
N GLN A 104 24.66 -10.51 -13.39
CA GLN A 104 24.60 -11.97 -13.53
C GLN A 104 24.20 -12.42 -14.93
N PHE A 105 23.38 -11.63 -15.61
CA PHE A 105 22.99 -11.87 -16.98
C PHE A 105 23.38 -10.63 -17.81
N PRO A 106 24.59 -10.56 -18.37
CA PRO A 106 24.93 -9.52 -19.33
C PRO A 106 24.17 -9.77 -20.64
N VAL A 107 23.57 -8.71 -21.19
CA VAL A 107 22.86 -8.77 -22.48
C VAL A 107 23.82 -8.34 -23.57
N ALA A 108 23.85 -9.04 -24.71
CA ALA A 108 24.64 -8.64 -25.86
C ALA A 108 24.27 -7.21 -26.32
N ALA A 109 25.27 -6.42 -26.70
CA ALA A 109 25.09 -5.03 -27.12
C ALA A 109 24.03 -4.93 -28.24
N GLY A 110 22.90 -4.26 -27.96
CA GLY A 110 21.83 -4.02 -28.93
C GLY A 110 20.52 -4.80 -28.69
N GLN A 111 20.50 -5.81 -27.82
CA GLN A 111 19.26 -6.54 -27.51
C GLN A 111 18.53 -5.90 -26.33
N LYS A 112 17.37 -5.27 -26.57
CA LYS A 112 16.51 -4.74 -25.51
C LYS A 112 15.91 -5.91 -24.74
N ARG A 113 16.20 -6.01 -23.44
CA ARG A 113 15.54 -6.94 -22.53
C ARG A 113 14.05 -6.72 -22.54
N ASP A 114 13.28 -7.81 -22.37
CA ASP A 114 11.87 -7.71 -22.11
C ASP A 114 11.65 -6.90 -20.81
N PRO A 115 11.14 -5.67 -20.90
CA PRO A 115 10.97 -4.80 -19.74
C PRO A 115 10.03 -5.42 -18.72
N PHE A 116 9.13 -6.31 -19.15
CA PHE A 116 8.14 -6.92 -18.29
C PHE A 116 8.77 -7.83 -17.22
N VAL A 117 9.63 -8.77 -17.63
CA VAL A 117 10.21 -9.77 -16.72
C VAL A 117 11.12 -9.11 -15.68
N THR A 118 11.99 -8.19 -16.11
CA THR A 118 12.89 -7.48 -15.19
C THR A 118 12.11 -6.59 -14.22
N ASN A 119 11.09 -5.86 -14.69
CA ASN A 119 10.27 -5.03 -13.81
C ASN A 119 9.38 -5.85 -12.87
N LEU A 120 8.88 -7.01 -13.31
CA LEU A 120 8.07 -7.90 -12.49
C LEU A 120 8.90 -8.55 -11.38
N LEU A 121 10.04 -9.15 -11.71
CA LEU A 121 10.92 -9.80 -10.74
C LEU A 121 11.55 -8.78 -9.78
N GLY A 122 12.03 -7.65 -10.31
CA GLY A 122 12.56 -6.56 -9.49
C GLY A 122 11.50 -5.93 -8.61
N GLY A 123 10.28 -5.76 -9.11
CA GLY A 123 9.13 -5.29 -8.34
C GLY A 123 8.73 -6.26 -7.23
N ALA A 124 8.71 -7.57 -7.52
CA ALA A 124 8.40 -8.61 -6.54
C ALA A 124 9.46 -8.68 -5.44
N PHE A 125 10.75 -8.65 -5.79
CA PHE A 125 11.84 -8.62 -4.83
C PHE A 125 11.80 -7.37 -3.96
N ALA A 126 11.70 -6.19 -4.59
CA ALA A 126 11.62 -4.92 -3.87
C ALA A 126 10.41 -4.88 -2.92
N GLY A 127 9.26 -5.37 -3.37
CA GLY A 127 8.05 -5.47 -2.56
C GLY A 127 8.19 -6.44 -1.39
N ALA A 128 8.89 -7.56 -1.56
CA ALA A 128 9.16 -8.51 -0.48
C ALA A 128 10.08 -7.92 0.61
N VAL A 129 11.17 -7.28 0.19
CA VAL A 129 12.13 -6.61 1.11
C VAL A 129 11.46 -5.47 1.87
N GLU A 130 10.74 -4.60 1.15
CA GLU A 130 9.97 -3.50 1.73
C GLU A 130 8.93 -4.03 2.74
N SER A 131 8.21 -5.09 2.36
CA SER A 131 7.17 -5.66 3.21
C SER A 131 7.76 -6.23 4.51
N PHE A 132 8.89 -6.94 4.40
CA PHE A 132 9.53 -7.55 5.55
C PHE A 132 10.11 -6.51 6.52
N ILE A 133 10.81 -5.51 6.01
CA ILE A 133 11.55 -4.55 6.85
C ILE A 133 10.63 -3.48 7.45
N VAL A 134 9.64 -3.00 6.70
CA VAL A 134 8.84 -1.83 7.11
C VAL A 134 7.39 -2.20 7.32
N VAL A 135 6.75 -2.82 6.32
CA VAL A 135 5.28 -2.95 6.34
C VAL A 135 4.81 -3.86 7.47
N ILE A 136 5.40 -5.04 7.65
CA ILE A 136 4.99 -5.99 8.69
C ILE A 136 5.10 -5.41 10.10
N PRO A 137 6.27 -4.88 10.55
CA PRO A 137 6.39 -4.35 11.90
C PRO A 137 5.53 -3.09 12.09
N CYS A 138 5.48 -2.18 11.12
CA CYS A 138 4.69 -0.97 11.26
C CYS A 138 3.18 -1.24 11.23
N GLU A 139 2.69 -2.18 10.40
CA GLU A 139 1.28 -2.57 10.36
C GLU A 139 0.85 -3.19 11.70
N LEU A 140 1.68 -4.04 12.31
CA LEU A 140 1.40 -4.59 13.64
C LEU A 140 1.32 -3.48 14.71
N LEU A 141 2.31 -2.58 14.76
CA LEU A 141 2.35 -1.50 15.73
C LEU A 141 1.17 -0.53 15.55
N LYS A 142 0.80 -0.22 14.30
CA LYS A 142 -0.39 0.59 13.99
C LYS A 142 -1.66 -0.05 14.50
N VAL A 143 -1.86 -1.34 14.24
CA VAL A 143 -3.05 -2.06 14.72
C VAL A 143 -3.13 -2.02 16.24
N ARG A 144 -2.03 -2.32 16.96
CA ARG A 144 -2.00 -2.27 18.43
C ARG A 144 -2.22 -0.88 19.01
N HIS A 145 -1.63 0.14 18.40
CA HIS A 145 -1.81 1.53 18.82
C HIS A 145 -3.25 2.01 18.61
N MET A 146 -3.94 1.53 17.57
CA MET A 146 -5.34 1.89 17.30
C MET A 146 -6.37 1.07 18.10
N THR A 147 -6.01 -0.12 18.59
CA THR A 147 -6.91 -0.97 19.39
C THR A 147 -6.84 -0.71 20.89
N GLN A 148 -5.73 -0.19 21.41
CA GLN A 148 -5.63 0.17 22.83
C GLN A 148 -6.34 1.51 23.08
N GLU A 149 -7.38 1.51 23.93
CA GLU A 149 -8.19 2.69 24.27
C GLU A 149 -7.44 3.78 25.07
N HIS A 150 -6.15 3.57 25.38
CA HIS A 150 -5.37 4.52 26.17
C HIS A 150 -4.29 5.21 25.33
N GLN A 151 -4.25 6.54 25.46
CA GLN A 151 -3.32 7.56 24.95
C GLN A 151 -1.83 7.22 25.15
N ARG A 152 -1.32 6.09 24.65
CA ARG A 152 0.10 5.73 24.73
C ARG A 152 0.79 6.08 23.42
N SER A 153 1.93 6.76 23.52
CA SER A 153 2.79 7.09 22.38
C SER A 153 3.19 5.83 21.61
N PHE A 154 3.30 5.94 20.28
CA PHE A 154 3.74 4.84 19.39
C PHE A 154 5.04 4.19 19.86
N SER A 155 5.97 4.97 20.41
CA SER A 155 7.24 4.48 20.96
C SER A 155 7.07 3.64 22.22
N ALA A 156 6.05 3.91 23.04
CA ALA A 156 5.73 3.11 24.21
C ALA A 156 5.17 1.75 23.79
N VAL A 157 4.24 1.73 22.83
CA VAL A 157 3.72 0.48 22.23
C VAL A 157 4.85 -0.35 21.63
N MET A 158 5.78 0.29 20.89
CA MET A 158 6.94 -0.41 20.32
C MET A 158 7.84 -1.01 21.40
N ARG A 159 8.08 -0.28 22.50
CA ARG A 159 8.89 -0.75 23.62
C ARG A 159 8.23 -1.94 24.33
N ASP A 160 6.93 -1.88 24.54
CA ASP A 160 6.16 -2.95 25.19
C ASP A 160 6.21 -4.22 24.34
N VAL A 161 5.98 -4.13 23.02
CA VAL A 161 6.10 -5.29 22.11
C VAL A 161 7.50 -5.89 22.13
N LEU A 162 8.54 -5.06 22.09
CA LEU A 162 9.93 -5.54 22.12
C LEU A 162 10.29 -6.17 23.47
N ARG A 163 9.74 -5.68 24.58
CA ARG A 163 10.03 -6.19 25.92
C ARG A 163 9.25 -7.47 26.25
N GLU A 164 7.99 -7.56 25.82
CA GLU A 164 7.10 -8.69 26.14
C GLU A 164 7.20 -9.83 25.14
N GLU A 165 7.37 -9.52 23.85
CA GLU A 165 7.32 -10.52 22.77
C GLU A 165 8.62 -10.64 21.97
N GLY A 166 9.59 -9.76 22.24
CA GLY A 166 10.86 -9.70 21.52
C GLY A 166 10.73 -9.32 20.05
N PHE A 167 11.84 -9.43 19.31
CA PHE A 167 11.89 -9.13 17.88
C PHE A 167 10.96 -10.02 17.04
N ARG A 168 10.71 -11.26 17.47
CA ARG A 168 9.76 -12.17 16.79
C ARG A 168 8.31 -11.71 16.94
N GLY A 169 7.98 -10.99 18.03
CA GLY A 169 6.68 -10.37 18.24
C GLY A 169 6.28 -9.41 17.12
N LEU A 170 7.24 -8.64 16.59
CA LEU A 170 7.02 -7.68 15.50
C LEU A 170 6.57 -8.32 14.18
N TYR A 171 6.81 -9.63 14.00
CA TYR A 171 6.45 -10.37 12.80
C TYR A 171 5.23 -11.27 13.01
N LYS A 172 4.56 -11.22 14.17
CA LYS A 172 3.31 -11.96 14.39
C LYS A 172 2.23 -11.47 13.40
N GLY A 173 1.69 -12.40 12.62
CA GLY A 173 0.76 -12.10 11.53
C GLY A 173 1.41 -11.66 10.23
N GLY A 174 2.75 -11.59 10.17
CA GLY A 174 3.52 -11.22 8.99
C GLY A 174 3.29 -12.13 7.80
N SER A 175 3.12 -13.44 8.00
CA SER A 175 2.78 -14.39 6.93
C SER A 175 1.45 -14.07 6.25
N ALA A 176 0.43 -13.72 7.03
CA ALA A 176 -0.88 -13.34 6.50
C ALA A 176 -0.86 -11.95 5.84
N THR A 177 0.07 -11.09 6.21
CA THR A 177 0.27 -9.79 5.55
C THR A 177 1.08 -9.94 4.27
N LEU A 178 2.11 -10.78 4.26
CA LEU A 178 2.87 -11.14 3.07
C LEU A 178 1.97 -11.82 2.04
N LEU A 179 1.15 -12.80 2.45
CA LEU A 179 0.20 -13.44 1.56
C LEU A 179 -0.73 -12.41 0.90
N ARG A 180 -1.27 -11.47 1.70
CA ARG A 180 -2.10 -10.37 1.20
C ARG A 180 -1.37 -9.48 0.19
N GLN A 181 -0.10 -9.16 0.44
CA GLN A 181 0.70 -8.36 -0.49
C GLN A 181 0.97 -9.13 -1.78
N ILE A 182 1.31 -10.40 -1.68
CA ILE A 182 1.58 -11.27 -2.83
C ILE A 182 0.34 -11.40 -3.70
N THR A 183 -0.82 -11.77 -3.12
CA THR A 183 -2.08 -11.89 -3.88
C THR A 183 -2.49 -10.58 -4.54
N ASN A 184 -2.32 -9.46 -3.84
CA ASN A 184 -2.62 -8.14 -4.39
C ASN A 184 -1.75 -7.82 -5.61
N HIS A 185 -0.43 -8.08 -5.55
CA HIS A 185 0.47 -7.83 -6.68
C HIS A 185 0.26 -8.83 -7.83
N MET A 186 0.03 -10.11 -7.53
CA MET A 186 -0.22 -11.17 -8.52
C MET A 186 -1.42 -10.89 -9.42
N ILE A 187 -2.40 -10.11 -8.95
CA ILE A 187 -3.61 -9.79 -9.70
C ILE A 187 -3.53 -8.39 -10.28
N ARG A 188 -3.07 -7.43 -9.48
CA ARG A 188 -3.01 -6.03 -9.90
C ARG A 188 -2.07 -5.84 -11.07
N PHE A 189 -0.90 -6.49 -11.09
CA PHE A 189 0.04 -6.31 -12.19
C PHE A 189 -0.49 -6.89 -13.51
N PRO A 190 -0.89 -8.17 -13.60
CA PRO A 190 -1.43 -8.71 -14.85
C PRO A 190 -2.64 -7.93 -15.36
N VAL A 191 -3.60 -7.61 -14.50
CA VAL A 191 -4.78 -6.84 -14.91
C VAL A 191 -4.38 -5.45 -15.40
N PHE A 192 -3.46 -4.77 -14.72
CA PHE A 192 -2.96 -3.48 -15.17
C PHE A 192 -2.30 -3.58 -16.55
N TYR A 193 -1.39 -4.54 -16.73
CA TYR A 193 -0.70 -4.73 -18.00
C TYR A 193 -1.68 -5.09 -19.13
N SER A 194 -2.60 -6.04 -18.92
CA SER A 194 -3.60 -6.42 -19.91
C SER A 194 -4.51 -5.25 -20.32
N VAL A 195 -4.94 -4.42 -19.35
CA VAL A 195 -5.76 -3.24 -19.65
C VAL A 195 -4.94 -2.19 -20.41
N THR A 196 -3.69 -1.93 -20.00
CA THR A 196 -2.83 -0.99 -20.72
C THR A 196 -2.45 -1.47 -22.12
N ASP A 197 -2.25 -2.77 -22.31
CA ASP A 197 -1.94 -3.37 -23.61
C ASP A 197 -3.13 -3.28 -24.56
N TYR A 198 -4.33 -3.59 -24.05
CA TYR A 198 -5.58 -3.38 -24.76
C TYR A 198 -5.77 -1.90 -25.17
N LEU A 199 -5.53 -0.97 -24.25
CA LEU A 199 -5.64 0.48 -24.54
C LEU A 199 -4.57 0.98 -25.52
N LYS A 200 -3.41 0.33 -25.58
CA LYS A 200 -2.33 0.64 -26.55
C LYS A 200 -2.58 0.05 -27.94
N GLY A 201 -3.51 -0.90 -28.08
CA GLY A 201 -3.86 -1.51 -29.36
C GLY A 201 -2.67 -2.22 -30.04
N GLY A 202 -1.76 -2.79 -29.26
CA GLY A 202 -0.55 -3.48 -29.77
C GLY A 202 0.67 -2.59 -30.00
N ASP A 203 0.55 -1.25 -29.90
CA ASP A 203 1.67 -0.32 -30.02
C ASP A 203 2.35 -0.09 -28.66
N HIS A 204 3.39 -0.89 -28.40
CA HIS A 204 4.14 -0.84 -27.15
C HIS A 204 4.96 0.44 -26.95
N SER A 205 5.11 1.28 -28.00
CA SER A 205 5.84 2.54 -27.93
C SER A 205 4.98 3.72 -27.45
N LYS A 206 3.65 3.60 -27.51
CA LYS A 206 2.73 4.66 -27.07
C LYS A 206 2.74 4.82 -25.55
N GLN A 207 3.01 6.05 -25.10
CA GLN A 207 2.72 6.46 -23.73
C GLN A 207 1.22 6.77 -23.62
N LEU A 208 0.54 6.07 -22.71
CA LEU A 208 -0.88 6.30 -22.45
C LEU A 208 -1.07 7.66 -21.75
N PRO A 209 -2.10 8.45 -22.14
CA PRO A 209 -2.53 9.62 -21.40
C PRO A 209 -2.78 9.29 -19.92
N VAL A 210 -2.55 10.27 -19.04
CA VAL A 210 -2.69 10.13 -17.58
C VAL A 210 -4.05 9.55 -17.19
N VAL A 211 -5.14 10.01 -17.83
CA VAL A 211 -6.51 9.54 -17.58
C VAL A 211 -6.67 8.05 -17.91
N GLN A 212 -6.03 7.56 -18.98
CA GLN A 212 -6.10 6.16 -19.37
C GLN A 212 -5.27 5.27 -18.43
N ASN A 213 -4.10 5.73 -17.99
CA ASN A 213 -3.31 5.05 -16.97
C ASN A 213 -4.04 5.00 -15.61
N LEU A 214 -4.73 6.07 -15.24
CA LEU A 214 -5.57 6.11 -14.05
C LEU A 214 -6.71 5.10 -14.18
N ALA A 215 -7.45 5.10 -15.29
CA ALA A 215 -8.52 4.12 -15.52
C ALA A 215 -8.01 2.67 -15.45
N ALA A 216 -6.86 2.37 -16.06
CA ALA A 216 -6.22 1.07 -15.96
C ALA A 216 -5.84 0.72 -14.51
N GLY A 217 -5.31 1.69 -13.76
CA GLY A 217 -4.98 1.55 -12.34
C GLY A 217 -6.22 1.31 -11.46
N LEU A 218 -7.35 1.94 -11.78
CA LEU A 218 -8.62 1.75 -11.08
C LEU A 218 -9.23 0.39 -11.36
N ILE A 219 -9.22 -0.06 -12.62
CA ILE A 219 -9.71 -1.40 -13.00
C ILE A 219 -8.84 -2.46 -12.33
N ALA A 220 -7.51 -2.33 -12.40
CA ALA A 220 -6.59 -3.25 -11.76
C ALA A 220 -6.74 -3.28 -10.23
N GLY A 221 -6.90 -2.11 -9.60
CA GLY A 221 -7.12 -2.01 -8.16
C GLY A 221 -8.47 -2.60 -7.73
N THR A 222 -9.51 -2.42 -8.55
CA THR A 222 -10.86 -2.98 -8.31
C THR A 222 -10.85 -4.49 -8.46
N ALA A 223 -10.25 -5.03 -9.53
CA ALA A 223 -10.13 -6.47 -9.77
C ALA A 223 -9.35 -7.17 -8.65
N SER A 224 -8.21 -6.59 -8.24
CA SER A 224 -7.43 -7.09 -7.09
C SER A 224 -8.25 -7.07 -5.79
N THR A 225 -8.97 -5.97 -5.54
CA THR A 225 -9.82 -5.85 -4.34
C THR A 225 -10.93 -6.89 -4.34
N LEU A 226 -11.60 -7.14 -5.47
CA LEU A 226 -12.66 -8.14 -5.59
C LEU A 226 -12.16 -9.55 -5.30
N PHE A 227 -10.97 -9.90 -5.78
CA PHE A 227 -10.39 -11.23 -5.54
C PHE A 227 -9.87 -11.38 -4.11
N ASN A 228 -9.28 -10.34 -3.54
CA ASN A 228 -8.68 -10.42 -2.21
C ASN A 228 -9.70 -10.22 -1.07
N ASN A 229 -10.91 -9.73 -1.37
CA ASN A 229 -11.91 -9.45 -0.34
C ASN A 229 -12.36 -10.70 0.47
N PRO A 230 -12.61 -11.87 -0.15
CA PRO A 230 -12.93 -13.08 0.58
C PRO A 230 -11.82 -13.49 1.55
N LEU A 231 -10.56 -13.43 1.12
CA LEU A 231 -9.40 -13.76 1.95
C LEU A 231 -9.27 -12.80 3.15
N ASP A 232 -9.47 -11.52 2.91
CA ASP A 232 -9.43 -10.51 3.97
C ASP A 232 -10.60 -10.67 4.95
N THR A 233 -11.78 -11.08 4.47
CA THR A 233 -12.96 -11.35 5.32
C THR A 233 -12.72 -12.56 6.22
N ILE A 234 -12.16 -13.65 5.67
CA ILE A 234 -11.78 -14.84 6.45
C ILE A 234 -10.72 -14.47 7.50
N LYS A 235 -9.66 -13.75 7.10
CA LYS A 235 -8.58 -13.33 8.00
C LYS A 235 -9.10 -12.45 9.14
N THR A 236 -9.90 -11.44 8.83
CA THR A 236 -10.45 -10.52 9.84
C THR A 236 -11.38 -11.23 10.81
N ARG A 237 -12.20 -12.17 10.33
CA ARG A 237 -13.09 -12.94 11.20
C ARG A 237 -12.34 -13.92 12.11
N MET A 238 -11.33 -14.59 11.57
CA MET A 238 -10.42 -15.46 12.33
C MET A 238 -9.66 -14.67 13.41
N GLN A 239 -9.25 -13.43 13.12
CA GLN A 239 -8.61 -12.55 14.11
C GLN A 239 -9.58 -12.06 15.19
N LYS A 240 -10.87 -11.92 14.89
CA LYS A 240 -11.91 -11.51 15.85
C LYS A 240 -12.34 -12.64 16.78
N GLN A 241 -12.45 -13.88 16.30
CA GLN A 241 -12.92 -15.02 17.10
C GLN A 241 -11.85 -15.65 18.01
N GLY A 242 -10.58 -15.23 17.88
CA GLY A 242 -9.47 -15.78 18.66
C GLY A 242 -9.05 -17.19 18.20
N GLN A 243 -7.99 -17.73 18.82
CA GLN A 243 -7.33 -18.99 18.39
C GLN A 243 -8.20 -20.27 18.52
N ASN A 244 -9.46 -20.16 18.95
CA ASN A 244 -10.31 -21.31 19.26
C ASN A 244 -11.09 -21.87 18.06
N GLU A 245 -11.05 -21.23 16.88
CA GLU A 245 -11.70 -21.73 15.68
C GLU A 245 -10.71 -22.05 14.56
N THR A 246 -10.85 -23.22 13.96
CA THR A 246 -10.12 -23.62 12.75
C THR A 246 -10.58 -22.78 11.56
N SER A 247 -9.69 -22.54 10.58
CA SER A 247 -10.02 -21.76 9.37
C SER A 247 -11.27 -22.28 8.65
N MET A 248 -11.52 -23.59 8.69
CA MET A 248 -12.69 -24.22 8.09
C MET A 248 -13.98 -23.90 8.84
N GLN A 249 -13.94 -23.79 10.17
CA GLN A 249 -15.08 -23.37 10.98
C GLN A 249 -15.45 -21.92 10.70
N VAL A 250 -14.45 -21.04 10.57
CA VAL A 250 -14.66 -19.62 10.21
C VAL A 250 -15.30 -19.50 8.82
N ILE A 251 -14.80 -20.23 7.82
CA ILE A 251 -15.36 -20.24 6.45
C ILE A 251 -16.83 -20.72 6.49
N ARG A 252 -17.11 -21.83 7.16
CA ARG A 252 -18.50 -22.32 7.30
C ARG A 252 -19.39 -21.34 8.07
N GLY A 253 -18.86 -20.67 9.09
CA GLY A 253 -19.55 -19.63 9.85
C GLY A 253 -19.92 -18.42 9.00
N ILE A 254 -19.01 -17.93 8.16
CA ILE A 254 -19.28 -16.83 7.21
C ILE A 254 -20.40 -17.23 6.25
N TYR A 255 -20.34 -18.45 5.71
CA TYR A 255 -21.37 -18.94 4.80
C TYR A 255 -22.72 -19.10 5.50
N ARG A 256 -22.75 -19.56 6.76
CA ARG A 256 -23.99 -19.74 7.53
C ARG A 256 -24.67 -18.40 7.87
N ASP A 257 -23.88 -17.36 8.16
CA ASP A 257 -24.42 -16.08 8.63
C ASP A 257 -24.96 -15.18 7.51
N GLY A 258 -24.43 -15.29 6.29
CA GLY A 258 -24.86 -14.41 5.19
C GLY A 258 -24.59 -14.94 3.79
N GLY A 259 -24.32 -16.25 3.67
CA GLY A 259 -24.07 -16.93 2.40
C GLY A 259 -22.82 -16.44 1.68
N ILE A 260 -22.81 -16.59 0.36
CA ILE A 260 -21.69 -16.18 -0.51
C ILE A 260 -21.45 -14.66 -0.44
N LYS A 261 -22.50 -13.85 -0.29
CA LYS A 261 -22.40 -12.38 -0.23
C LYS A 261 -21.62 -11.89 0.99
N ALA A 262 -21.61 -12.65 2.09
CA ALA A 262 -20.87 -12.29 3.30
C ALA A 262 -19.35 -12.19 3.05
N TYR A 263 -18.79 -12.94 2.09
CA TYR A 263 -17.37 -12.86 1.72
C TYR A 263 -16.99 -11.56 0.99
N TRP A 264 -17.96 -10.89 0.37
CA TRP A 264 -17.77 -9.59 -0.30
C TRP A 264 -18.27 -8.41 0.54
N ALA A 265 -18.67 -8.65 1.79
CA ALA A 265 -19.02 -7.58 2.71
C ALA A 265 -17.83 -6.61 2.88
N GLY A 266 -18.11 -5.31 2.79
CA GLY A 266 -17.07 -4.27 2.90
C GLY A 266 -16.20 -4.06 1.64
N CYS A 267 -16.48 -4.75 0.53
CA CYS A 267 -15.76 -4.55 -0.73
C CYS A 267 -16.01 -3.16 -1.34
N LEU A 268 -17.26 -2.67 -1.31
CA LEU A 268 -17.65 -1.39 -1.89
C LEU A 268 -16.87 -0.20 -1.30
N PRO A 269 -16.74 -0.02 0.03
CA PRO A 269 -15.89 1.02 0.61
C PRO A 269 -14.41 0.93 0.19
N ARG A 270 -13.90 -0.28 -0.05
CA ARG A 270 -12.50 -0.48 -0.49
C ARG A 270 -12.32 -0.02 -1.93
N ILE A 271 -13.23 -0.39 -2.82
CA ILE A 271 -13.21 0.05 -4.23
C ILE A 271 -13.35 1.58 -4.31
N LEU A 272 -14.27 2.16 -3.54
CA LEU A 272 -14.47 3.61 -3.49
C LEU A 272 -13.23 4.36 -3.00
N ARG A 273 -12.39 3.76 -2.15
CA ARG A 273 -11.12 4.35 -1.72
C ARG A 273 -10.04 4.30 -2.82
N VAL A 274 -10.01 3.26 -3.65
CA VAL A 274 -8.99 3.08 -4.69
C VAL A 274 -8.99 4.29 -5.65
N GLY A 275 -10.17 4.76 -6.05
CA GLY A 275 -10.38 5.96 -6.87
C GLY A 275 -9.59 7.19 -6.42
N PRO A 276 -10.02 7.83 -5.33
CA PRO A 276 -9.42 9.06 -4.81
C PRO A 276 -7.93 8.89 -4.45
N GLY A 277 -7.56 7.77 -3.83
CA GLY A 277 -6.16 7.54 -3.42
C GLY A 277 -5.19 7.48 -4.62
N GLN A 278 -5.61 6.83 -5.71
CA GLN A 278 -4.81 6.83 -6.95
C GLN A 278 -4.74 8.22 -7.58
N ALA A 279 -5.86 8.96 -7.61
CA ALA A 279 -5.89 10.31 -8.17
C ALA A 279 -4.97 11.29 -7.42
N ILE A 280 -5.00 11.26 -6.08
CA ILE A 280 -4.16 12.11 -5.23
C ILE A 280 -2.67 11.78 -5.41
N THR A 281 -2.33 10.50 -5.36
CA THR A 281 -0.94 10.05 -5.53
C THR A 281 -0.37 10.53 -6.86
N TRP A 282 -1.12 10.35 -7.95
CA TRP A 282 -0.67 10.76 -9.28
C TRP A 282 -0.55 12.28 -9.43
N ALA A 283 -1.55 13.04 -8.97
CA ALA A 283 -1.51 14.51 -9.05
C ALA A 283 -0.28 15.08 -8.32
N VAL A 284 0.07 14.51 -7.16
CA VAL A 284 1.23 14.94 -6.40
C VAL A 284 2.54 14.51 -7.06
N VAL A 285 2.63 13.27 -7.57
CA VAL A 285 3.82 12.83 -8.33
C VAL A 285 4.07 13.74 -9.53
N GLU A 286 3.03 14.08 -10.29
CA GLU A 286 3.15 14.94 -11.47
C GLU A 286 3.67 16.32 -11.08
N LYS A 287 3.03 16.99 -10.10
CA LYS A 287 3.45 18.31 -9.63
C LYS A 287 4.86 18.34 -9.06
N VAL A 288 5.24 17.34 -8.27
CA VAL A 288 6.58 17.25 -7.69
C VAL A 288 7.61 16.98 -8.78
N THR A 289 7.27 16.14 -9.76
CA THR A 289 8.18 15.83 -10.88
C THR A 289 8.36 17.04 -11.81
N GLU A 290 7.30 17.81 -12.08
CA GLU A 290 7.38 19.09 -12.79
C GLU A 290 8.32 20.06 -12.06
N PHE A 291 8.15 20.20 -10.74
CA PHE A 291 8.99 21.07 -9.91
C PHE A 291 10.47 20.61 -9.91
N LEU A 292 10.72 19.31 -9.75
CA LEU A 292 12.07 18.72 -9.75
C LEU A 292 12.75 18.67 -11.13
N HIS A 293 12.03 18.89 -12.22
CA HIS A 293 12.62 19.07 -13.55
C HIS A 293 12.97 20.53 -13.85
N LYS A 294 12.35 21.46 -13.13
CA LYS A 294 12.64 22.90 -13.24
C LYS A 294 13.96 23.29 -12.55
N TYR A 295 14.50 22.40 -11.69
CA TYR A 295 15.77 22.54 -10.97
C TYR A 295 16.68 21.31 -11.19
#